data_AF-A0A4Q8LES5-F1
#
_entry.id   AF-A0A4Q8LES5-F1
#
_cell.length_a   1.000
_cell.length_b   1.000
_cell.length_c   1.000
_cell.angle_alpha   90.00
_cell.angle_beta   90.00
_cell.angle_gamma   90.00
#
_symmetry.space_group_name_H-M   'P 1'
#
loop_
_entity.id
_entity.type
_entity.pdbx_description
1 polymer ?
#
loop_
_entity_poly.entity_id
_entity_poly.type
_entity_poly.pdbx_seq_one_letter_code
_entity_poly.pdbx_strand_id
1 'polypeptide(L)'
;MSGPDDADVLTVPTRTVSFRDKVLVLEPLKLRQIGPFITAARTIIARVSVAAGLLGEAQPLQVGAVILDLLEQDAGSLAEALAIASGEDPAFIADGSLDEVTVLVEAVVAVNKDFFSQRLPALLAKAAVPKASAPAQASPSAGPTTSTTSSAADTASPTSSA
;
A
#
# COMPACT_ATOMS: atom_id res chain seq x y z
N MET A 1 32.35 27.30 23.57
CA MET A 1 31.52 26.22 24.13
C MET A 1 30.58 25.78 23.01
N SER A 2 30.82 24.61 22.43
CA SER A 2 29.92 24.01 21.44
C SER A 2 28.64 23.57 22.13
N GLY A 3 27.49 23.75 21.47
CA GLY A 3 26.15 23.35 21.92
C GLY A 3 26.00 21.83 22.09
N PRO A 4 24.85 21.40 22.62
CA PRO A 4 23.81 20.89 21.72
C PRO A 4 22.39 21.22 22.20
N ASP A 5 21.52 21.55 21.26
CA ASP A 5 20.08 21.24 21.20
C ASP A 5 19.40 22.27 20.28
N ASP A 6 19.88 22.34 19.03
CA ASP A 6 18.98 22.60 17.92
C ASP A 6 18.01 21.41 17.90
N ALA A 7 16.91 21.55 18.63
CA ALA A 7 15.77 20.67 18.49
C ALA A 7 15.46 20.60 17.00
N ASP A 8 15.70 19.42 16.41
CA ASP A 8 15.34 19.08 15.05
C ASP A 8 13.81 19.20 14.95
N VAL A 9 13.34 20.42 14.70
CA VAL A 9 11.94 20.71 14.47
C VAL A 9 11.63 20.07 13.13
N LEU A 10 11.17 18.81 13.20
CA LEU A 10 10.55 18.10 12.09
C LEU A 10 9.39 18.94 11.59
N THR A 11 9.67 19.86 10.68
CA THR A 11 8.66 20.71 10.08
C THR A 11 7.78 19.78 9.28
N VAL A 12 6.53 19.63 9.71
CA VAL A 12 5.57 18.78 9.01
C VAL A 12 5.44 19.35 7.60
N PRO A 13 5.68 18.55 6.54
CA PRO A 13 5.66 19.08 5.19
C PRO A 13 4.23 19.53 4.86
N THR A 14 4.02 20.84 4.81
CA THR A 14 2.75 21.44 4.38
C THR A 14 2.89 21.98 2.97
N ARG A 15 1.84 21.86 2.16
CA ARG A 15 1.82 22.43 0.82
C ARG A 15 0.52 23.17 0.57
N THR A 16 0.64 24.40 0.10
CA THR A 16 -0.50 25.22 -0.27
C THR A 16 -0.80 25.06 -1.76
N VAL A 17 -2.06 24.87 -2.11
CA VAL A 17 -2.52 24.74 -3.50
C VAL A 17 -3.78 25.56 -3.71
N SER A 18 -3.86 26.28 -4.82
CA SER A 18 -5.11 26.91 -5.27
C SER A 18 -5.97 25.86 -5.95
N PHE A 19 -7.21 25.72 -5.52
CA PHE A 19 -8.18 24.80 -6.09
C PHE A 19 -9.53 25.49 -6.16
N ARG A 20 -10.03 25.73 -7.37
CA ARG A 20 -11.19 26.60 -7.61
C ARG A 20 -10.94 27.98 -6.96
N ASP A 21 -11.95 28.53 -6.32
CA ASP A 21 -11.89 29.82 -5.64
C ASP A 21 -11.30 29.74 -4.21
N LYS A 22 -10.66 28.61 -3.84
CA LYS A 22 -10.09 28.38 -2.51
C LYS A 22 -8.59 28.12 -2.55
N VAL A 23 -7.94 28.47 -1.45
CA VAL A 23 -6.56 28.07 -1.16
C VAL A 23 -6.62 26.94 -0.13
N LEU A 24 -6.20 25.74 -0.53
CA LEU A 24 -6.14 24.56 0.32
C LEU A 24 -4.75 24.42 0.93
N VAL A 25 -4.69 24.11 2.23
CA VAL A 25 -3.45 23.77 2.93
C VAL A 25 -3.42 22.28 3.17
N LEU A 26 -2.53 21.60 2.46
CA LEU A 26 -2.37 20.15 2.56
C LEU A 26 -1.35 19.79 3.63
N GLU A 27 -1.73 18.80 4.44
CA GLU A 27 -0.91 18.17 5.46
C GLU A 27 -0.73 16.69 5.12
N PRO A 28 0.28 16.00 5.69
CA PRO A 28 0.41 14.55 5.57
C PRO A 28 -0.85 13.85 6.09
N LEU A 29 -1.20 12.73 5.44
CA LEU A 29 -2.36 11.93 5.82
C LEU A 29 -2.24 11.48 7.28
N LYS A 30 -3.28 11.78 8.05
CA LYS A 30 -3.41 11.34 9.44
C LYS A 30 -3.74 9.85 9.46
N LEU A 31 -3.36 9.15 10.53
CA LEU A 31 -3.60 7.70 10.67
C LEU A 31 -5.07 7.32 10.42
N ARG A 32 -6.02 8.13 10.91
CA ARG A 32 -7.46 7.93 10.70
C ARG A 32 -7.91 8.06 9.24
N GLN A 33 -7.17 8.80 8.41
CA GLN A 33 -7.48 9.02 6.99
C GLN A 33 -6.92 7.91 6.11
N ILE A 34 -5.92 7.15 6.57
CA ILE A 34 -5.24 6.13 5.75
C ILE A 34 -6.21 5.04 5.26
N GLY A 35 -7.03 4.47 6.15
CA GLY A 35 -7.98 3.41 5.78
C GLY A 35 -9.01 3.88 4.72
N PRO A 36 -9.73 4.98 4.98
CA PRO A 36 -10.63 5.58 3.99
C PRO A 36 -9.92 5.95 2.68
N PHE A 37 -8.75 6.59 2.75
CA PHE A 37 -7.98 7.01 1.57
C PHE A 37 -7.59 5.82 0.69
N ILE A 38 -7.03 4.77 1.28
CA ILE A 38 -6.67 3.53 0.55
C ILE A 38 -7.91 2.88 -0.06
N THR A 39 -9.05 2.94 0.62
CA THR A 39 -10.29 2.36 0.12
C THR A 39 -10.80 3.11 -1.10
N ALA A 40 -10.87 4.44 -1.04
CA ALA A 40 -11.25 5.30 -2.16
C ALA A 40 -10.27 5.17 -3.34
N ALA A 41 -8.96 5.14 -3.05
CA ALA A 41 -7.93 5.08 -4.09
C ALA A 41 -7.69 3.66 -4.66
N ARG A 42 -8.36 2.62 -4.15
CA ARG A 42 -8.01 1.22 -4.44
C ARG A 42 -8.02 0.88 -5.93
N THR A 43 -9.09 1.25 -6.62
CA THR A 43 -9.26 0.95 -8.06
C THR A 43 -8.26 1.74 -8.90
N ILE A 44 -8.04 3.02 -8.55
CA ILE A 44 -7.05 3.89 -9.17
C ILE A 44 -5.65 3.30 -9.03
N ILE A 45 -5.24 2.90 -7.83
CA ILE A 45 -3.94 2.28 -7.58
C ILE A 45 -3.76 1.02 -8.41
N ALA A 46 -4.77 0.15 -8.47
CA ALA A 46 -4.72 -1.09 -9.24
C ALA A 46 -4.55 -0.81 -10.74
N ARG A 47 -5.34 0.11 -11.30
CA ARG A 47 -5.27 0.47 -12.73
C ARG A 47 -3.97 1.19 -13.08
N VAL A 48 -3.54 2.15 -12.27
CA VAL A 48 -2.26 2.85 -12.46
C VAL A 48 -1.10 1.86 -12.41
N SER A 49 -1.15 0.84 -11.55
CA SER A 49 -0.12 -0.20 -11.49
C SER A 49 -0.07 -1.04 -12.77
N VAL A 50 -1.23 -1.44 -13.30
CA VAL A 50 -1.32 -2.17 -14.58
C VAL A 50 -0.86 -1.29 -15.74
N ALA A 51 -1.32 -0.04 -15.78
CA ALA A 51 -0.93 0.94 -16.78
C ALA A 51 0.57 1.21 -16.75
N ALA A 52 1.18 1.41 -15.58
CA ALA A 52 2.63 1.64 -15.45
C ALA A 52 3.45 0.44 -15.96
N GLY A 53 2.97 -0.79 -15.75
CA GLY A 53 3.60 -1.99 -16.32
C GLY A 53 3.45 -2.11 -17.84
N LEU A 54 2.38 -1.58 -18.41
CA LEU A 54 2.08 -1.61 -19.85
C LEU A 54 2.73 -0.45 -20.62
N LEU A 55 2.85 0.72 -20.00
CA LEU A 55 3.21 1.99 -20.63
C LEU A 55 4.71 2.32 -20.62
N GLY A 56 5.59 1.37 -20.27
CA GLY A 56 7.02 1.61 -20.06
C GLY A 56 7.72 2.46 -21.14
N GLU A 57 7.43 2.21 -22.41
CA GLU A 57 7.91 2.99 -23.58
C GLU A 57 6.74 3.52 -24.42
N ALA A 58 5.58 3.75 -23.82
CA ALA A 58 4.38 4.11 -24.57
C ALA A 58 4.44 5.54 -25.14
N GLN A 59 3.89 5.69 -26.35
CA GLN A 59 3.73 7.00 -26.99
C GLN A 59 2.78 7.89 -26.16
N PRO A 60 2.98 9.23 -26.15
CA PRO A 60 2.15 10.16 -25.36
C PRO A 60 0.64 10.02 -25.59
N LEU A 61 0.23 9.68 -26.82
CA LEU A 61 -1.18 9.47 -27.15
C LEU A 61 -1.80 8.26 -26.42
N GLN A 62 -1.03 7.17 -26.24
CA GLN A 62 -1.49 5.99 -25.51
C GLN A 62 -1.60 6.27 -24.02
N VAL A 63 -0.65 7.03 -23.46
CA VAL A 63 -0.70 7.51 -22.08
C VAL A 63 -1.96 8.37 -21.87
N GLY A 64 -2.24 9.29 -22.79
CA GLY A 64 -3.44 10.13 -22.75
C GLY A 64 -4.74 9.32 -22.77
N ALA A 65 -4.84 8.30 -23.64
CA ALA A 65 -6.02 7.42 -23.69
C ALA A 65 -6.25 6.66 -22.38
N VAL A 66 -5.20 6.16 -21.75
CA VAL A 66 -5.29 5.47 -20.45
C VAL A 66 -5.72 6.43 -19.33
N ILE A 67 -5.22 7.66 -19.33
CA ILE A 67 -5.65 8.68 -18.37
C ILE A 67 -7.13 9.00 -18.55
N LEU A 68 -7.60 9.16 -19.80
CA LEU A 68 -9.01 9.41 -20.06
C LEU A 68 -9.91 8.25 -19.64
N ASP A 69 -9.51 7.00 -19.90
CA ASP A 69 -10.23 5.80 -19.44
C ASP A 69 -10.27 5.71 -17.90
N LEU A 70 -9.15 6.04 -17.23
CA LEU A 70 -9.09 6.12 -15.77
C LEU A 70 -10.07 7.17 -15.23
N LEU A 71 -10.11 8.36 -15.84
CA LEU A 71 -11.03 9.42 -15.42
C LEU A 71 -12.49 9.04 -15.68
N GLU A 72 -12.79 8.42 -16.82
CA GLU A 72 -14.15 7.96 -17.14
C GLU A 72 -14.68 6.97 -16.09
N GLN A 73 -13.83 6.04 -15.66
CA GLN A 73 -14.27 4.94 -14.79
C GLN A 73 -14.11 5.23 -13.30
N ASP A 74 -13.16 6.09 -12.91
CA ASP A 74 -12.76 6.28 -11.52
C ASP A 74 -12.72 7.76 -11.06
N ALA A 75 -13.28 8.71 -11.83
CA ALA A 75 -13.33 10.12 -11.41
C ALA A 75 -13.96 10.33 -10.03
N GLY A 76 -15.05 9.60 -9.72
CA GLY A 76 -15.69 9.67 -8.40
C GLY A 76 -14.76 9.19 -7.28
N SER A 77 -14.13 8.03 -7.46
CA SER A 77 -13.14 7.47 -6.54
C SER A 77 -11.94 8.41 -6.34
N LEU A 78 -11.53 9.11 -7.40
CA LEU A 78 -10.43 10.07 -7.36
C LEU A 78 -10.82 11.30 -6.53
N ALA A 79 -12.02 11.84 -6.77
CA ALA A 79 -12.55 12.96 -6.01
C ALA A 79 -12.69 12.61 -4.51
N GLU A 80 -13.20 11.41 -4.18
CA GLU A 80 -13.29 10.93 -2.80
C GLU A 80 -11.92 10.83 -2.11
N ALA A 81 -10.93 10.25 -2.79
CA ALA A 81 -9.57 10.12 -2.25
C ALA A 81 -8.93 11.49 -1.99
N LEU A 82 -9.08 12.42 -2.92
CA LEU A 82 -8.56 13.79 -2.79
C LEU A 82 -9.30 14.60 -1.74
N ALA A 83 -10.60 14.41 -1.60
CA ALA A 83 -11.41 15.00 -0.52
C ALA A 83 -10.91 14.53 0.85
N ILE A 84 -10.65 13.23 1.02
CA ILE A 84 -10.08 12.69 2.26
C ILE A 84 -8.71 13.31 2.57
N ALA A 85 -7.85 13.48 1.54
CA ALA A 85 -6.52 14.04 1.70
C ALA A 85 -6.50 15.54 1.99
N SER A 86 -7.42 16.31 1.39
CA SER A 86 -7.53 17.75 1.57
C SER A 86 -8.43 18.17 2.74
N GLY A 87 -9.28 17.26 3.23
CA GLY A 87 -10.30 17.57 4.23
C GLY A 87 -11.53 18.30 3.67
N GLU A 88 -11.68 18.38 2.36
CA GLU A 88 -12.82 19.00 1.68
C GLU A 88 -13.92 17.97 1.36
N ASP A 89 -15.02 18.45 0.79
CA ASP A 89 -16.14 17.62 0.32
C ASP A 89 -15.87 16.98 -1.06
N PRO A 90 -16.23 15.71 -1.30
CA PRO A 90 -16.02 15.06 -2.59
C PRO A 90 -16.70 15.76 -3.77
N ALA A 91 -17.89 16.33 -3.60
CA ALA A 91 -18.56 17.07 -4.68
C ALA A 91 -17.83 18.38 -4.99
N PHE A 92 -17.27 19.05 -3.96
CA PHE A 92 -16.43 20.23 -4.17
C PHE A 92 -15.19 19.92 -5.02
N ILE A 93 -14.57 18.75 -4.82
CA ILE A 93 -13.43 18.28 -5.62
C ILE A 93 -13.86 17.87 -7.03
N ALA A 94 -14.99 17.16 -7.17
CA ALA A 94 -15.49 16.67 -8.46
C ALA A 94 -15.86 17.80 -9.45
N ASP A 95 -16.23 18.97 -8.94
CA ASP A 95 -16.50 20.17 -9.74
C ASP A 95 -15.22 20.88 -10.24
N GLY A 96 -14.03 20.45 -9.82
CA GLY A 96 -12.76 21.03 -10.26
C GLY A 96 -12.46 20.71 -11.73
N SER A 97 -11.74 21.60 -12.39
CA SER A 97 -11.17 21.33 -13.72
C SER A 97 -10.07 20.26 -13.64
N LEU A 98 -9.79 19.61 -14.77
CA LEU A 98 -8.75 18.58 -14.83
C LEU A 98 -7.35 19.12 -14.46
N ASP A 99 -7.07 20.37 -14.81
CA ASP A 99 -5.82 21.05 -14.45
C ASP A 99 -5.71 21.21 -12.92
N GLU A 100 -6.76 21.73 -12.27
CA GLU A 100 -6.82 21.89 -10.81
C GLU A 100 -6.70 20.55 -10.09
N VAL A 101 -7.38 19.51 -10.58
CA VAL A 101 -7.29 18.15 -10.02
C VAL A 101 -5.88 17.59 -10.17
N THR A 102 -5.22 17.80 -11.31
CA THR A 102 -3.84 17.37 -11.55
C THR A 102 -2.89 18.02 -10.55
N VAL A 103 -2.97 19.34 -10.38
CA VAL A 103 -2.16 20.09 -9.41
C VAL A 103 -2.42 19.60 -7.98
N LEU A 104 -3.68 19.31 -7.63
CA LEU A 104 -4.04 18.78 -6.32
C LEU A 104 -3.46 17.38 -6.07
N VAL A 105 -3.55 16.48 -7.05
CA VAL A 105 -2.94 15.13 -6.98
C VAL A 105 -1.44 15.24 -6.73
N GLU A 106 -0.74 16.05 -7.52
CA GLU A 106 0.70 16.28 -7.37
C GLU A 106 1.05 16.80 -5.97
N ALA A 107 0.25 17.74 -5.45
CA ALA A 107 0.47 18.31 -4.15
C ALA A 107 0.26 17.29 -3.01
N VAL A 108 -0.79 16.45 -3.10
CA VAL A 108 -1.05 15.35 -2.14
C VAL A 108 0.10 14.33 -2.18
N VAL A 109 0.55 13.92 -3.37
CA VAL A 109 1.67 12.99 -3.52
C VAL A 109 2.95 13.60 -2.94
N ALA A 110 3.25 14.85 -3.25
CA ALA A 110 4.46 15.52 -2.77
C ALA A 110 4.53 15.57 -1.24
N VAL A 111 3.43 15.91 -0.58
CA VAL A 111 3.34 15.98 0.89
C VAL A 111 3.51 14.62 1.56
N ASN A 112 3.08 13.54 0.89
CA ASN A 112 3.12 12.18 1.46
C ASN A 112 4.26 11.30 0.92
N LYS A 113 5.05 11.79 -0.04
CA LYS A 113 6.06 11.02 -0.78
C LYS A 113 7.07 10.34 0.13
N ASP A 114 7.61 11.04 1.11
CA ASP A 114 8.64 10.50 1.99
C ASP A 114 8.12 9.34 2.84
N PHE A 115 6.86 9.43 3.29
CA PHE A 115 6.22 8.34 3.99
C PHE A 115 6.09 7.11 3.09
N PHE A 116 5.55 7.27 1.88
CA PHE A 116 5.30 6.12 0.99
C PHE A 116 6.56 5.54 0.35
N SER A 117 7.57 6.37 0.05
CA SER A 117 8.78 5.94 -0.67
C SER A 117 9.89 5.44 0.25
N GLN A 118 9.98 5.92 1.49
CA GLN A 118 11.08 5.59 2.39
C GLN A 118 10.59 4.94 3.68
N ARG A 119 9.68 5.61 4.41
CA ARG A 119 9.31 5.17 5.77
C ARG A 119 8.46 3.91 5.76
N LEU A 120 7.45 3.82 4.90
CA LEU A 120 6.56 2.67 4.82
C LEU A 120 7.31 1.40 4.38
N PRO A 121 8.13 1.40 3.32
CA PRO A 121 8.97 0.24 2.99
C PRO A 121 9.92 -0.15 4.13
N ALA A 122 10.55 0.83 4.81
CA ALA A 122 11.43 0.54 5.94
C ALA A 122 10.67 -0.06 7.14
N LEU A 123 9.44 0.40 7.42
CA LEU A 123 8.58 -0.18 8.46
C LEU A 123 8.16 -1.61 8.09
N LEU A 124 7.78 -1.84 6.83
CA LEU A 124 7.44 -3.17 6.34
C LEU A 124 8.64 -4.11 6.39
N ALA A 125 9.83 -3.66 6.00
CA ALA A 125 11.07 -4.44 6.08
C ALA A 125 11.42 -4.81 7.53
N LYS A 126 11.22 -3.88 8.49
CA LYS A 126 11.40 -4.13 9.92
C LYS A 126 10.37 -5.11 10.48
N ALA A 127 9.11 -5.03 10.02
CA ALA A 127 8.05 -5.96 10.41
C ALA A 127 8.19 -7.34 9.75
N ALA A 128 8.78 -7.40 8.56
CA ALA A 128 9.02 -8.61 7.78
C ALA A 128 10.32 -9.32 8.18
N VAL A 129 11.10 -8.80 9.14
CA VAL A 129 12.23 -9.54 9.72
C VAL A 129 11.67 -10.87 10.24
N PRO A 130 12.05 -12.01 9.64
CA PRO A 130 11.66 -13.29 10.17
C PRO A 130 12.15 -13.34 11.61
N LYS A 131 11.31 -13.86 12.50
CA LYS A 131 11.69 -14.29 13.85
C LYS A 131 12.80 -15.35 13.71
N ALA A 132 14.02 -14.92 13.43
CA ALA A 132 15.17 -15.78 13.26
C ALA A 132 15.68 -16.15 14.64
N SER A 133 15.46 -17.43 14.95
CA SER A 133 16.34 -18.24 15.79
C SER A 133 16.45 -17.83 17.25
N ALA A 134 15.59 -18.42 18.08
CA ALA A 134 16.00 -18.70 19.45
C ALA A 134 17.27 -19.58 19.41
N PRO A 135 18.38 -19.18 20.08
CA PRO A 135 19.57 -20.02 20.13
C PRO A 135 19.39 -21.13 21.18
N ALA A 136 19.71 -22.35 20.73
CA ALA A 136 20.26 -23.52 21.43
C ALA A 136 19.76 -23.93 22.84
N GLN A 137 19.30 -25.18 22.94
CA GLN A 137 19.92 -26.09 23.91
C GLN A 137 19.98 -27.52 23.36
N ALA A 138 21.21 -28.01 23.17
CA ALA A 138 21.51 -29.40 22.86
C ALA A 138 21.38 -30.27 24.14
N SER A 139 20.75 -31.44 23.95
CA SER A 139 20.83 -32.81 24.55
C SER A 139 21.62 -33.05 25.86
N PRO A 140 21.43 -34.14 26.67
CA PRO A 140 20.95 -35.49 26.26
C PRO A 140 20.14 -36.29 27.33
N SER A 141 19.49 -37.42 26.98
CA SER A 141 19.48 -38.63 27.84
C SER A 141 18.80 -39.84 27.17
N ALA A 142 19.65 -40.85 26.91
CA ALA A 142 19.45 -42.30 27.03
C ALA A 142 18.08 -42.97 26.76
N GLY A 143 18.11 -43.93 25.83
CA GLY A 143 17.23 -45.10 25.83
C GLY A 143 17.42 -46.00 24.60
N PRO A 144 18.07 -47.18 24.71
CA PRO A 144 18.16 -48.14 23.61
C PRO A 144 16.99 -49.13 23.67
N THR A 145 16.39 -49.51 22.53
CA THR A 145 16.00 -50.91 22.23
C THR A 145 15.54 -51.04 20.77
N THR A 146 16.38 -51.76 20.03
CA THR A 146 16.18 -52.71 18.92
C THR A 146 14.78 -53.22 18.51
N SER A 147 14.74 -53.59 17.22
CA SER A 147 13.97 -54.70 16.58
C SER A 147 12.60 -54.36 15.99
N THR A 148 12.09 -54.98 14.91
CA THR A 148 12.61 -55.88 13.86
C THR A 148 11.49 -56.00 12.81
N THR A 149 11.88 -56.18 11.56
CA THR A 149 11.08 -56.51 10.38
C THR A 149 10.09 -57.68 10.57
N SER A 150 8.89 -57.60 9.97
CA SER A 150 8.16 -58.78 9.45
C SER A 150 7.18 -58.39 8.34
N SER A 151 7.44 -58.95 7.16
CA SER A 151 6.56 -59.04 6.00
C SER A 151 5.75 -60.34 6.03
N ALA A 152 4.53 -60.31 5.51
CA ALA A 152 3.77 -61.34 4.74
C ALA A 152 2.27 -61.03 4.92
N ALA A 153 1.52 -60.60 3.90
CA ALA A 153 1.03 -61.31 2.71
C ALA A 153 -0.22 -62.18 2.95
N ASP A 154 -1.18 -61.98 2.04
CA ASP A 154 -2.16 -62.93 1.49
C ASP A 154 -3.62 -63.02 2.01
N THR A 155 -4.50 -62.51 1.11
CA THR A 155 -5.73 -63.09 0.53
C THR A 155 -6.91 -63.56 1.40
N ALA A 156 -8.07 -62.90 1.23
CA ALA A 156 -9.26 -63.42 0.50
C ALA A 156 -10.58 -62.73 0.95
N SER A 157 -11.32 -62.16 0.00
CA SER A 157 -12.79 -61.93 0.03
C SER A 157 -13.54 -63.29 -0.07
N PRO A 158 -14.90 -63.44 -0.06
CA PRO A 158 -16.00 -62.44 -0.16
C PRO A 158 -17.30 -62.75 0.67
N THR A 159 -18.35 -61.93 0.46
CA THR A 159 -19.75 -62.35 0.17
C THR A 159 -20.91 -61.87 1.07
N SER A 160 -21.90 -61.29 0.37
CA SER A 160 -23.37 -61.22 0.56
C SER A 160 -24.03 -60.21 1.51
N SER A 161 -24.57 -59.17 0.88
CA SER A 161 -26.00 -58.84 0.69
C SER A 161 -27.05 -59.24 1.74
N ALA A 162 -27.80 -58.21 2.17
CA ALA A 162 -29.25 -58.24 2.34
C ALA A 162 -29.82 -56.92 1.80
#